data_AF-A0A951DQI3-F1
#
_entry.id   AF-A0A951DQI3-F1
#
_cell.length_a   1.000
_cell.length_b   1.000
_cell.length_c   1.000
_cell.angle_alpha   90.00
_cell.angle_beta   90.00
_cell.angle_gamma   90.00
#
_symmetry.space_group_name_H-M   'P 1'
#
loop_
_entity.id
_entity.type
_entity.pdbx_description
1 polymer ?
#
loop_
_entity_poly.entity_id
_entity_poly.type
_entity_poly.pdbx_seq_one_letter_code
_entity_poly.pdbx_strand_id
1 'polypeptide(L)'
;AVKGADLIENKVTRLFSFLIDVPGMRAVHMVTSDNDRTPVVVGFAEENHFIQTTPLISASNTSGCNKFPGPDDAECLSNGFLWLHGDFAQDIDHTWAALVGPGVRKAGVSNTWADHADLRPTMMTLLCLKDSYVHEGRALIEDLDRRALPQSVAENREDVAELMRAFKQINAPVGQFGRAAIRLSTEGIRSDDRSYARTEETLTRLVSERDALAGQILSQIDAIPGCGSFNARDNRLDRETQQARNLVDRIQDALDRNDRDDWRD
;
A
#
# COMPACT_ATOMS: atom_id res chain seq x y z
N ALA A 1 -20.51 5.88 -13.50
CA ALA A 1 -19.43 6.49 -12.72
C ALA A 1 -19.80 7.94 -12.40
N VAL A 2 -19.69 8.36 -11.14
CA VAL A 2 -19.93 9.75 -10.72
C VAL A 2 -18.81 10.63 -11.26
N LYS A 3 -19.16 11.79 -11.82
CA LYS A 3 -18.23 12.74 -12.44
C LYS A 3 -18.32 14.08 -11.72
N GLY A 4 -17.23 14.84 -11.75
CA GLY A 4 -17.16 16.22 -11.26
C GLY A 4 -16.31 17.08 -12.18
N ALA A 5 -16.40 18.39 -12.04
CA ALA A 5 -15.52 19.30 -12.75
C ALA A 5 -14.17 19.39 -12.02
N ASP A 6 -13.09 19.08 -12.72
CA ASP A 6 -11.73 19.46 -12.37
C ASP A 6 -11.54 20.92 -12.78
N LEU A 7 -11.49 21.81 -11.79
CA LEU A 7 -11.39 23.25 -11.98
C LEU A 7 -9.97 23.72 -12.27
N ILE A 8 -8.95 22.89 -12.00
CA ILE A 8 -7.55 23.18 -12.32
C ILE A 8 -7.32 22.90 -13.80
N GLU A 9 -7.79 21.76 -14.30
CA GLU A 9 -7.63 21.38 -15.70
C GLU A 9 -8.76 21.86 -16.62
N ASN A 10 -9.84 22.39 -16.06
CA ASN A 10 -11.06 22.77 -16.77
C ASN A 10 -11.66 21.61 -17.60
N LYS A 11 -11.79 20.44 -16.95
CA LYS A 11 -12.32 19.20 -17.56
C LYS A 11 -13.33 18.53 -16.64
N VAL A 12 -14.17 17.66 -17.19
CA VAL A 12 -15.00 16.77 -16.39
C VAL A 12 -14.28 15.45 -16.21
N THR A 13 -13.91 15.12 -14.96
CA THR A 13 -13.21 13.88 -14.60
C THR A 13 -14.10 12.99 -13.73
N ARG A 14 -13.67 11.74 -13.49
CA ARG A 14 -14.36 10.85 -12.55
C ARG A 14 -14.03 11.30 -11.13
N LEU A 15 -14.99 11.26 -10.21
CA LEU A 15 -14.71 11.63 -8.80
C LEU A 15 -13.75 10.66 -8.11
N PHE A 16 -13.79 9.38 -8.51
CA PHE A 16 -12.95 8.32 -7.94
C PHE A 16 -12.12 7.66 -9.04
N SER A 17 -10.81 7.62 -8.81
CA SER A 17 -9.85 6.88 -9.65
C SER A 17 -10.04 5.38 -9.48
N PHE A 18 -10.23 4.95 -8.22
CA PHE A 18 -10.34 3.54 -7.85
C PHE A 18 -11.49 3.32 -6.87
N LEU A 19 -12.09 2.14 -6.95
CA LEU A 19 -13.00 1.61 -5.94
C LEU A 19 -12.54 0.20 -5.62
N ILE A 20 -12.55 -0.17 -4.35
CA ILE A 20 -12.16 -1.51 -3.89
C ILE A 20 -13.21 -2.08 -2.95
N ASP A 21 -13.54 -3.36 -3.14
CA ASP A 21 -14.35 -4.16 -2.20
C ASP A 21 -13.40 -4.92 -1.24
N VAL A 22 -13.95 -5.78 -0.38
CA VAL A 22 -13.29 -6.42 0.76
C VAL A 22 -11.99 -7.14 0.38
N PRO A 23 -11.90 -7.95 -0.69
CA PRO A 23 -10.63 -8.55 -1.09
C PRO A 23 -9.57 -7.52 -1.47
N GLY A 24 -9.96 -6.45 -2.17
CA GLY A 24 -9.09 -5.32 -2.46
C GLY A 24 -8.62 -4.62 -1.17
N MET A 25 -9.54 -4.37 -0.23
CA MET A 25 -9.21 -3.78 1.07
C MET A 25 -8.27 -4.65 1.89
N ARG A 26 -8.44 -5.97 1.88
CA ARG A 26 -7.51 -6.91 2.53
C ARG A 26 -6.12 -6.84 1.91
N ALA A 27 -6.02 -6.69 0.59
CA ALA A 27 -4.73 -6.58 -0.10
C ALA A 27 -3.90 -5.39 0.41
N VAL A 28 -4.56 -4.30 0.83
CA VAL A 28 -3.94 -3.04 1.27
C VAL A 28 -4.13 -2.75 2.76
N HIS A 29 -4.42 -3.77 3.57
CA HIS A 29 -4.52 -3.68 5.04
C HIS A 29 -5.60 -2.70 5.56
N MET A 30 -6.71 -2.59 4.84
CA MET A 30 -7.85 -1.73 5.20
C MET A 30 -9.02 -2.49 5.86
N VAL A 31 -8.83 -3.77 6.18
CA VAL A 31 -9.79 -4.56 6.96
C VAL A 31 -9.35 -4.61 8.41
N THR A 32 -10.26 -4.25 9.32
CA THR A 32 -9.99 -4.25 10.76
C THR A 32 -10.59 -5.49 11.42
N SER A 33 -10.20 -5.79 12.66
CA SER A 33 -10.82 -6.87 13.44
C SER A 33 -12.24 -6.53 13.93
N ASP A 34 -12.68 -5.29 13.78
CA ASP A 34 -14.00 -4.80 14.15
C ASP A 34 -14.85 -4.69 12.87
N ASN A 35 -15.84 -5.56 12.74
CA ASN A 35 -16.72 -5.58 11.56
C ASN A 35 -17.49 -4.26 11.43
N ASP A 36 -17.79 -3.57 12.53
CA ASP A 36 -18.52 -2.29 12.50
C ASP A 36 -17.62 -1.13 12.04
N ARG A 37 -16.29 -1.33 11.98
CA ARG A 37 -15.30 -0.36 11.49
C ARG A 37 -14.72 -0.74 10.13
N THR A 38 -15.15 -1.85 9.56
CA THR A 38 -14.70 -2.29 8.24
C THR A 38 -15.73 -1.88 7.20
N PRO A 39 -15.41 -0.93 6.30
CA PRO A 39 -16.34 -0.57 5.23
C PRO A 39 -16.55 -1.76 4.29
N VAL A 40 -17.62 -1.71 3.49
CA VAL A 40 -17.89 -2.69 2.43
C VAL A 40 -17.28 -2.25 1.09
N VAL A 41 -17.01 -0.96 0.92
CA VAL A 41 -16.32 -0.42 -0.26
C VAL A 41 -15.51 0.80 0.16
N VAL A 42 -14.34 0.96 -0.43
CA VAL A 42 -13.51 2.17 -0.29
C VAL A 42 -13.28 2.77 -1.67
N GLY A 43 -13.52 4.08 -1.80
CA GLY A 43 -13.19 4.85 -2.99
C GLY A 43 -11.94 5.69 -2.76
N PHE A 44 -11.03 5.67 -3.73
CA PHE A 44 -9.89 6.58 -3.81
C PHE A 44 -10.24 7.66 -4.82
N ALA A 45 -10.22 8.91 -4.38
CA ALA A 45 -10.62 10.03 -5.21
C ALA A 45 -9.64 10.22 -6.38
N GLU A 46 -10.09 10.99 -7.36
CA GLU A 46 -9.21 11.56 -8.36
C GLU A 46 -8.47 12.76 -7.73
N GLU A 47 -7.20 12.97 -8.08
CA GLU A 47 -6.25 13.79 -7.30
C GLU A 47 -6.72 15.24 -7.11
N ASN A 48 -7.47 15.78 -8.08
CA ASN A 48 -7.97 17.16 -8.06
C ASN A 48 -9.37 17.29 -7.42
N HIS A 49 -9.91 16.21 -6.84
CA HIS A 49 -11.24 16.22 -6.21
C HIS A 49 -11.16 16.21 -4.68
N PHE A 50 -11.90 17.14 -4.07
CA PHE A 50 -12.16 17.10 -2.63
C PHE A 50 -13.50 16.43 -2.32
N ILE A 51 -13.46 15.23 -1.73
CA ILE A 51 -14.66 14.50 -1.34
C ILE A 51 -15.03 14.82 0.12
N GLN A 52 -16.20 15.40 0.32
CA GLN A 52 -16.78 15.65 1.64
C GLN A 52 -18.20 15.09 1.73
N THR A 53 -18.53 14.47 2.86
CA THR A 53 -19.88 13.96 3.16
C THR A 53 -20.63 14.86 4.14
N THR A 54 -19.97 15.88 4.70
CA THR A 54 -20.55 16.86 5.61
C THR A 54 -20.09 18.28 5.26
N PRO A 55 -20.91 19.32 5.47
CA PRO A 55 -20.50 20.69 5.24
C PRO A 55 -19.41 21.12 6.24
N LEU A 56 -18.23 21.50 5.76
CA LEU A 56 -17.20 22.18 6.55
C LEU A 56 -17.62 23.63 6.80
N ILE A 57 -18.43 23.86 7.84
CA ILE A 57 -18.61 25.16 8.52
C ILE A 57 -18.64 26.42 7.61
N SER A 58 -19.84 26.91 7.29
CA SER A 58 -20.07 28.35 7.23
C SER A 58 -21.51 28.68 7.58
N ALA A 59 -21.67 29.52 8.61
CA ALA A 59 -22.93 30.14 9.01
C ALA A 59 -23.51 31.10 7.95
N SER A 60 -22.92 31.20 6.75
CA SER A 60 -23.51 31.88 5.60
C SER A 60 -23.90 30.85 4.53
N ASN A 61 -25.20 30.52 4.54
CA ASN A 61 -25.83 29.50 3.70
C ASN A 61 -26.02 29.94 2.23
N THR A 62 -24.98 30.49 1.59
CA THR A 62 -25.08 31.08 0.24
C THR A 62 -24.25 30.39 -0.83
N SER A 63 -23.30 29.50 -0.48
CA SER A 63 -22.65 28.63 -1.45
C SER A 63 -23.48 27.35 -1.63
N GLY A 64 -23.78 26.96 -2.88
CA GLY A 64 -24.45 25.69 -3.22
C GLY A 64 -23.78 24.43 -2.67
N CYS A 65 -22.62 24.59 -2.03
CA CYS A 65 -21.77 23.55 -1.46
C CYS A 65 -22.07 23.04 -0.06
N ASN A 66 -23.13 23.55 0.56
CA ASN A 66 -23.58 23.08 1.86
C ASN A 66 -24.74 22.08 1.74
N LYS A 67 -24.96 21.49 0.56
CA LYS A 67 -25.94 20.42 0.31
C LYS A 67 -25.22 19.19 -0.25
N PHE A 68 -25.75 18.00 0.04
CA PHE A 68 -25.35 16.79 -0.67
C PHE A 68 -25.54 17.05 -2.17
N PRO A 69 -24.50 16.88 -3.01
CA PRO A 69 -24.60 17.23 -4.41
C PRO A 69 -25.69 16.40 -5.10
N GLY A 70 -26.64 17.07 -5.74
CA GLY A 70 -27.49 16.45 -6.74
C GLY A 70 -26.69 16.07 -8.00
N PRO A 71 -27.29 15.32 -8.94
CA PRO A 71 -26.65 14.93 -10.20
C PRO A 71 -26.08 16.11 -11.01
N ASP A 72 -26.61 17.31 -10.78
CA ASP A 72 -26.24 18.55 -11.46
C ASP A 72 -25.30 19.46 -10.63
N ASP A 73 -25.02 19.11 -9.36
CA ASP A 73 -24.20 19.90 -8.42
C ASP A 73 -22.74 19.40 -8.44
N ALA A 74 -22.03 19.62 -9.54
CA ALA A 74 -20.72 19.03 -9.80
C ALA A 74 -19.52 19.72 -9.12
N GLU A 75 -19.71 20.75 -8.30
CA GLU A 75 -18.62 21.68 -7.97
C GLU A 75 -18.68 22.20 -6.54
N CYS A 76 -17.77 21.70 -5.68
CA CYS A 76 -17.54 22.29 -4.38
C CYS A 76 -16.08 22.35 -3.96
N LEU A 77 -15.47 23.51 -4.18
CA LEU A 77 -14.23 23.89 -3.53
C LEU A 77 -14.54 24.39 -2.12
N SER A 78 -13.95 23.75 -1.11
CA SER A 78 -13.94 24.29 0.25
C SER A 78 -12.97 25.47 0.30
N ASN A 79 -13.46 26.67 0.60
CA ASN A 79 -12.60 27.82 0.89
C ASN A 79 -11.83 27.68 2.23
N GLY A 80 -12.09 26.62 3.00
CA GLY A 80 -11.43 26.35 4.28
C GLY A 80 -10.11 25.57 4.15
N PHE A 81 -9.95 24.77 3.09
CA PHE A 81 -8.77 23.91 2.89
C PHE A 81 -8.39 23.88 1.41
N LEU A 82 -7.20 24.40 1.09
CA LEU A 82 -6.61 24.35 -0.26
C LEU A 82 -5.95 23.00 -0.58
N TRP A 83 -5.61 22.22 0.47
CA TRP A 83 -4.90 20.95 0.39
C TRP A 83 -5.43 20.01 1.45
N LEU A 84 -5.58 18.73 1.10
CA LEU A 84 -5.98 17.66 2.01
C LEU A 84 -5.19 16.39 1.73
N HIS A 85 -5.08 15.55 2.74
CA HIS A 85 -4.43 14.25 2.67
C HIS A 85 -5.42 13.14 3.03
N GLY A 86 -5.14 11.91 2.62
CA GLY A 86 -6.00 10.74 2.92
C GLY A 86 -6.34 9.90 1.69
N ASP A 87 -5.60 10.06 0.60
CA ASP A 87 -5.79 9.33 -0.64
C ASP A 87 -4.51 8.63 -1.10
N PHE A 88 -4.57 8.00 -2.27
CA PHE A 88 -3.53 7.20 -2.89
C PHE A 88 -2.67 7.97 -3.90
N ALA A 89 -2.85 9.30 -3.98
CA ALA A 89 -2.07 10.17 -4.84
C ALA A 89 -0.59 10.13 -4.47
N GLN A 90 0.29 10.26 -5.46
CA GLN A 90 1.74 10.17 -5.25
C GLN A 90 2.23 11.27 -4.29
N ASP A 91 1.67 12.47 -4.38
CA ASP A 91 2.03 13.61 -3.52
C ASP A 91 1.60 13.42 -2.05
N ILE A 92 0.79 12.39 -1.76
CA ILE A 92 0.33 12.01 -0.41
C ILE A 92 1.08 10.78 0.09
N ASP A 93 1.24 9.76 -0.75
CA ASP A 93 1.80 8.46 -0.35
C ASP A 93 3.33 8.37 -0.44
N HIS A 94 3.99 9.33 -1.12
CA HIS A 94 5.44 9.41 -1.24
C HIS A 94 6.03 10.35 -0.18
N THR A 95 6.35 9.79 0.98
CA THR A 95 6.97 10.54 2.09
C THR A 95 8.47 10.27 2.21
N TRP A 96 9.17 11.16 2.92
CA TRP A 96 10.59 11.03 3.21
C TRP A 96 10.81 10.69 4.68
N ALA A 97 11.72 9.75 4.93
CA ALA A 97 12.27 9.50 6.25
C ALA A 97 13.78 9.78 6.26
N ALA A 98 14.27 10.37 7.35
CA ALA A 98 15.69 10.65 7.54
C ALA A 98 16.23 9.86 8.74
N LEU A 99 17.32 9.13 8.51
CA LEU A 99 18.07 8.42 9.55
C LEU A 99 19.45 9.05 9.68
N VAL A 100 19.82 9.46 10.89
CA VAL A 100 21.13 10.04 11.19
C VAL A 100 21.61 9.53 12.53
N GLY A 101 22.83 9.00 12.58
CA GLY A 101 23.44 8.57 13.83
C GLY A 101 24.47 7.46 13.63
N PRO A 102 25.03 6.95 14.74
CA PRO A 102 25.88 5.77 14.71
C PRO A 102 25.19 4.58 14.03
N GLY A 103 25.93 3.85 13.21
CA GLY A 103 25.40 2.68 12.51
C GLY A 103 24.55 2.98 11.28
N VAL A 104 24.23 4.24 10.99
CA VAL A 104 23.58 4.61 9.72
C VAL A 104 24.64 4.87 8.66
N ARG A 105 24.41 4.35 7.45
CA ARG A 105 25.30 4.55 6.30
C ARG A 105 25.24 6.00 5.82
N LYS A 106 26.40 6.62 5.61
CA LYS A 106 26.53 7.99 5.07
C LYS A 106 26.37 8.01 3.54
N ALA A 107 25.17 7.69 3.05
CA ALA A 107 24.89 7.58 1.60
C ALA A 107 24.23 8.83 0.99
N GLY A 108 23.86 9.83 1.80
CA GLY A 108 23.04 10.95 1.33
C GLY A 108 21.61 10.49 1.08
N VAL A 109 21.07 10.78 -0.12
CA VAL A 109 19.74 10.33 -0.53
C VAL A 109 19.81 8.87 -0.97
N SER A 110 19.00 8.03 -0.33
CA SER A 110 18.87 6.61 -0.66
C SER A 110 17.64 6.37 -1.53
N ASN A 111 17.73 5.39 -2.44
CA ASN A 111 16.61 4.91 -3.25
C ASN A 111 16.04 3.58 -2.74
N THR A 112 16.36 3.20 -1.49
CA THR A 112 15.78 2.01 -0.87
C THR A 112 14.26 2.17 -0.82
N TRP A 113 13.54 1.21 -1.41
CA TRP A 113 12.09 1.15 -1.26
C TRP A 113 11.75 0.81 0.20
N ALA A 114 10.94 1.66 0.83
CA ALA A 114 10.51 1.54 2.22
C ALA A 114 9.05 2.02 2.38
N ASP A 115 8.38 1.55 3.43
CA ASP A 115 7.16 2.17 3.93
C ASP A 115 7.30 2.62 5.39
N HIS A 116 6.30 3.34 5.91
CA HIS A 116 6.34 3.86 7.28
C HIS A 116 6.52 2.77 8.34
N ALA A 117 6.05 1.54 8.09
CA ALA A 117 6.16 0.43 9.03
C ALA A 117 7.62 -0.04 9.21
N ASP A 118 8.51 0.29 8.28
CA ASP A 118 9.92 -0.11 8.30
C ASP A 118 10.78 0.72 9.29
N LEU A 119 10.32 1.90 9.70
CA LEU A 119 11.11 2.80 10.55
C LEU A 119 11.36 2.21 11.93
N ARG A 120 10.33 1.61 12.53
CA ARG A 120 10.43 1.00 13.85
C ARG A 120 11.42 -0.17 13.89
N PRO A 121 11.29 -1.23 13.08
CA PRO A 121 12.27 -2.33 13.07
C PRO A 121 13.69 -1.86 12.68
N THR A 122 13.83 -0.81 11.88
CA THR A 122 15.13 -0.18 11.59
C THR A 122 15.75 0.43 12.85
N MET A 123 14.97 1.21 13.60
CA MET A 123 15.40 1.78 14.88
C MET A 123 15.75 0.69 15.91
N MET A 124 14.93 -0.35 16.00
CA MET A 124 15.16 -1.47 16.93
C MET A 124 16.43 -2.27 16.58
N THR A 125 16.79 -2.34 15.29
CA THR A 125 18.06 -2.91 14.83
C THR A 125 19.24 -2.05 15.26
N LEU A 126 19.18 -0.73 15.00
CA LEU A 126 20.23 0.22 15.38
C LEU A 126 20.48 0.30 16.89
N LEU A 127 19.41 0.24 17.68
CA LEU A 127 19.46 0.40 19.13
C LEU A 127 19.66 -0.91 19.89
N CYS A 128 19.67 -2.05 19.20
CA CYS A 128 19.73 -3.36 19.83
C CYS A 128 18.58 -3.61 20.82
N LEU A 129 17.38 -3.10 20.52
CA LEU A 129 16.21 -3.22 21.37
C LEU A 129 15.24 -4.27 20.84
N LYS A 130 14.50 -4.89 21.77
CA LYS A 130 13.42 -5.82 21.49
C LYS A 130 12.22 -5.52 22.39
N ASP A 131 11.03 -5.73 21.86
CA ASP A 131 9.80 -5.75 22.63
C ASP A 131 8.85 -6.82 22.07
N SER A 132 7.61 -6.84 22.57
CA SER A 132 6.56 -7.77 22.13
C SER A 132 5.59 -7.16 21.12
N TYR A 133 5.89 -6.00 20.54
CA TYR A 133 5.00 -5.32 19.61
C TYR A 133 5.16 -5.90 18.20
N VAL A 134 4.08 -6.44 17.66
CA VAL A 134 4.02 -6.97 16.29
C VAL A 134 4.08 -5.84 15.27
N HIS A 135 4.66 -6.10 14.10
CA HIS A 135 4.75 -5.11 13.03
C HIS A 135 4.75 -5.79 11.67
N GLU A 136 4.45 -5.02 10.63
CA GLU A 136 4.39 -5.48 9.23
C GLU A 136 5.56 -4.94 8.39
N GLY A 137 6.45 -4.17 9.02
CA GLY A 137 7.65 -3.62 8.41
C GLY A 137 8.87 -4.53 8.54
N ARG A 138 9.98 -4.06 7.97
CA ARG A 138 11.32 -4.69 8.01
C ARG A 138 12.39 -3.67 8.41
N ALA A 139 13.54 -4.14 8.87
CA ALA A 139 14.70 -3.28 8.99
C ALA A 139 15.24 -2.88 7.59
N LEU A 140 15.58 -1.60 7.41
CA LEU A 140 16.20 -1.06 6.19
C LEU A 140 17.71 -1.31 6.21
N ILE A 141 18.12 -2.59 6.18
CA ILE A 141 19.53 -3.01 6.32
C ILE A 141 20.44 -2.48 5.20
N GLU A 142 19.86 -2.08 4.07
CA GLU A 142 20.55 -1.41 2.98
C GLU A 142 21.15 -0.09 3.44
N ASP A 143 20.46 0.62 4.34
CA ASP A 143 20.84 1.96 4.81
C ASP A 143 21.61 1.94 6.14
N LEU A 144 21.91 0.76 6.67
CA LEU A 144 22.73 0.57 7.85
C LEU A 144 24.18 0.22 7.48
N ASP A 145 25.13 0.69 8.30
CA ASP A 145 26.54 0.28 8.26
C ASP A 145 26.64 -1.21 8.63
N ARG A 146 27.55 -1.93 7.98
CA ARG A 146 27.76 -3.36 8.19
C ARG A 146 28.01 -3.71 9.66
N ARG A 147 28.61 -2.80 10.44
CA ARG A 147 28.88 -2.98 11.88
C ARG A 147 27.65 -2.83 12.78
N ALA A 148 26.57 -2.25 12.26
CA ALA A 148 25.30 -2.09 12.96
C ALA A 148 24.34 -3.26 12.75
N LEU A 149 24.74 -4.23 11.90
CA LEU A 149 23.94 -5.39 11.57
C LEU A 149 24.41 -6.60 12.39
N PRO A 150 23.50 -7.53 12.75
CA PRO A 150 23.90 -8.84 13.22
C PRO A 150 24.86 -9.51 12.24
N GLN A 151 25.83 -10.28 12.75
CA GLN A 151 26.90 -10.87 11.92
C GLN A 151 26.33 -11.70 10.76
N SER A 152 25.32 -12.55 11.01
CA SER A 152 24.73 -13.39 9.95
C SER A 152 24.01 -12.58 8.86
N VAL A 153 23.44 -11.41 9.21
CA VAL A 153 22.87 -10.48 8.22
C VAL A 153 23.98 -9.74 7.47
N ALA A 154 25.05 -9.35 8.16
CA ALA A 154 26.19 -8.66 7.55
C ALA A 154 26.97 -9.55 6.57
N GLU A 155 26.97 -10.87 6.77
CA GLU A 155 27.58 -11.87 5.90
C GLU A 155 26.72 -12.21 4.69
N ASN A 156 25.38 -12.28 4.86
CA ASN A 156 24.42 -12.64 3.80
C ASN A 156 23.59 -11.43 3.33
N ARG A 157 24.21 -10.24 3.32
CA ARG A 157 23.49 -8.96 3.24
C ARG A 157 22.66 -8.83 1.97
N GLU A 158 23.17 -9.31 0.84
CA GLU A 158 22.52 -9.17 -0.46
C GLU A 158 21.23 -10.00 -0.52
N ASP A 159 21.32 -11.30 -0.21
CA ASP A 159 20.19 -12.23 -0.23
C ASP A 159 19.11 -11.82 0.78
N VAL A 160 19.51 -11.40 1.98
CA VAL A 160 18.56 -10.89 2.99
C VAL A 160 17.89 -9.61 2.50
N ALA A 161 18.64 -8.69 1.91
CA ALA A 161 18.07 -7.46 1.37
C ALA A 161 17.15 -7.74 0.17
N GLU A 162 17.45 -8.74 -0.65
CA GLU A 162 16.60 -9.14 -1.77
C GLU A 162 15.26 -9.72 -1.31
N LEU A 163 15.29 -10.64 -0.34
CA LEU A 163 14.09 -11.16 0.31
C LEU A 163 13.25 -10.05 0.92
N MET A 164 13.91 -9.13 1.63
CA MET A 164 13.28 -7.97 2.25
C MET A 164 12.61 -7.03 1.25
N ARG A 165 13.26 -6.73 0.12
CA ARG A 165 12.66 -5.94 -0.96
C ARG A 165 11.45 -6.66 -1.56
N ALA A 166 11.56 -7.96 -1.83
CA ALA A 166 10.47 -8.75 -2.38
C ALA A 166 9.27 -8.82 -1.41
N PHE A 167 9.53 -9.01 -0.11
CA PHE A 167 8.53 -8.94 0.95
C PHE A 167 7.76 -7.61 0.93
N LYS A 168 8.45 -6.48 0.79
CA LYS A 168 7.77 -5.19 0.74
C LYS A 168 6.89 -5.02 -0.49
N GLN A 169 7.28 -5.56 -1.64
CA GLN A 169 6.44 -5.48 -2.84
C GLN A 169 5.12 -6.27 -2.73
N ILE A 170 5.08 -7.31 -1.89
CA ILE A 170 3.84 -8.07 -1.63
C ILE A 170 3.07 -7.60 -0.41
N ASN A 171 3.76 -7.08 0.62
CA ASN A 171 3.15 -6.80 1.92
C ASN A 171 2.77 -5.33 2.11
N ALA A 172 3.46 -4.37 1.51
CA ALA A 172 3.10 -2.97 1.73
C ALA A 172 1.83 -2.57 0.95
N PRO A 173 0.94 -1.72 1.49
CA PRO A 173 -0.27 -1.26 0.80
C PRO A 173 0.02 -0.65 -0.58
N VAL A 174 1.13 0.09 -0.70
CA VAL A 174 1.59 0.76 -1.93
C VAL A 174 2.67 -0.02 -2.69
N GLY A 175 2.95 -1.27 -2.29
CA GLY A 175 3.79 -2.20 -3.03
C GLY A 175 3.12 -2.64 -4.34
N GLN A 176 3.88 -3.31 -5.21
CA GLN A 176 3.37 -3.79 -6.50
C GLN A 176 2.09 -4.63 -6.37
N PHE A 177 2.02 -5.54 -5.40
CA PHE A 177 0.83 -6.37 -5.19
C PHE A 177 -0.39 -5.54 -4.79
N GLY A 178 -0.24 -4.62 -3.82
CA GLY A 178 -1.34 -3.76 -3.37
C GLY A 178 -1.86 -2.84 -4.48
N ARG A 179 -0.96 -2.21 -5.24
CA ARG A 179 -1.32 -1.36 -6.40
C ARG A 179 -2.06 -2.14 -7.48
N ALA A 180 -1.62 -3.37 -7.80
CA ALA A 180 -2.31 -4.23 -8.75
C ALA A 180 -3.68 -4.68 -8.24
N ALA A 181 -3.80 -5.01 -6.95
CA ALA A 181 -5.05 -5.39 -6.32
C ALA A 181 -6.11 -4.28 -6.36
N ILE A 182 -5.70 -3.02 -6.12
CA ILE A 182 -6.59 -1.85 -6.22
C ILE A 182 -7.18 -1.75 -7.63
N ARG A 183 -6.33 -1.87 -8.66
CA ARG A 183 -6.76 -1.79 -10.07
C ARG A 183 -7.68 -2.94 -10.44
N LEU A 184 -7.29 -4.17 -10.09
CA LEU A 184 -8.07 -5.38 -10.39
C LEU A 184 -9.44 -5.34 -9.71
N SER A 185 -9.52 -4.92 -8.44
CA SER A 185 -10.82 -4.77 -7.74
C SER A 185 -11.67 -3.67 -8.40
N THR A 186 -11.06 -2.55 -8.81
CA THR A 186 -11.75 -1.48 -9.53
C THR A 186 -12.36 -1.96 -10.85
N GLU A 187 -11.63 -2.75 -11.63
CA GLU A 187 -12.14 -3.32 -12.88
C GLU A 187 -13.23 -4.35 -12.64
N GLY A 188 -13.06 -5.21 -11.63
CA GLY A 188 -14.11 -6.14 -11.18
C GLY A 188 -15.41 -5.40 -10.91
N ILE A 189 -15.38 -4.33 -10.11
CA ILE A 189 -16.56 -3.50 -9.78
C ILE A 189 -17.19 -2.86 -11.03
N ARG A 190 -16.41 -2.59 -12.09
CA ARG A 190 -16.92 -2.00 -13.34
C ARG A 190 -17.55 -3.03 -14.28
N SER A 191 -17.29 -4.31 -14.08
CA SER A 191 -17.71 -5.40 -14.96
C SER A 191 -19.14 -5.90 -14.67
N ASP A 192 -19.59 -6.94 -15.38
CA ASP A 192 -20.82 -7.67 -15.09
C ASP A 192 -20.71 -8.57 -13.84
N ASP A 193 -21.84 -9.01 -13.28
CA ASP A 193 -21.90 -9.83 -12.05
C ASP A 193 -21.01 -11.08 -12.08
N ARG A 194 -20.91 -11.75 -13.23
CA ARG A 194 -20.11 -12.99 -13.37
C ARG A 194 -18.63 -12.66 -13.39
N SER A 195 -18.23 -11.60 -14.09
CA SER A 195 -16.84 -11.13 -14.16
C SER A 195 -16.38 -10.56 -12.82
N TYR A 196 -17.26 -9.82 -12.13
CA TYR A 196 -17.07 -9.36 -10.77
C TYR A 196 -16.82 -10.52 -9.80
N ALA A 197 -17.71 -11.52 -9.76
CA ALA A 197 -17.58 -12.66 -8.86
C ALA A 197 -16.26 -13.45 -9.07
N ARG A 198 -15.84 -13.61 -10.33
CA ARG A 198 -14.55 -14.27 -10.66
C ARG A 198 -13.35 -13.45 -10.21
N THR A 199 -13.42 -12.12 -10.34
CA THR A 199 -12.38 -11.20 -9.90
C THR A 199 -12.23 -11.25 -8.38
N GLU A 200 -13.34 -11.21 -7.65
CA GLU A 200 -13.38 -11.30 -6.18
C GLU A 200 -12.83 -12.65 -5.67
N GLU A 201 -13.17 -13.77 -6.31
CA GLU A 201 -12.60 -15.08 -5.99
C GLU A 201 -11.08 -15.12 -6.24
N THR A 202 -10.64 -14.54 -7.36
CA THR A 202 -9.23 -14.46 -7.73
C THR A 202 -8.44 -13.63 -6.73
N LEU A 203 -8.93 -12.42 -6.39
CA LEU A 203 -8.32 -11.56 -5.40
C LEU A 203 -8.28 -12.22 -4.03
N THR A 204 -9.38 -12.81 -3.57
CA THR A 204 -9.46 -13.51 -2.29
C THR A 204 -8.40 -14.60 -2.17
N ARG A 205 -8.24 -15.41 -3.22
CA ARG A 205 -7.21 -16.45 -3.27
C ARG A 205 -5.81 -15.85 -3.25
N LEU A 206 -5.51 -14.90 -4.12
CA LEU A 206 -4.18 -14.28 -4.20
C LEU A 206 -3.79 -13.57 -2.91
N VAL A 207 -4.71 -12.85 -2.27
CA VAL A 207 -4.49 -12.19 -0.98
C VAL A 207 -4.22 -13.21 0.12
N SER A 208 -4.95 -14.34 0.13
CA SER A 208 -4.71 -15.38 1.14
C SER A 208 -3.34 -16.06 0.97
N GLU A 209 -2.91 -16.29 -0.27
CA GLU A 209 -1.55 -16.77 -0.57
C GLU A 209 -0.48 -15.73 -0.20
N ARG A 210 -0.75 -14.43 -0.45
CA ARG A 210 0.10 -13.32 -0.01
C ARG A 210 0.23 -13.30 1.50
N ASP A 211 -0.88 -13.30 2.23
CA ASP A 211 -0.89 -13.21 3.70
C ASP A 211 -0.08 -14.35 4.33
N ALA A 212 -0.23 -15.57 3.80
CA ALA A 212 0.53 -16.74 4.24
C ALA A 212 2.05 -16.58 4.00
N LEU A 213 2.45 -16.18 2.79
CA LEU A 213 3.86 -15.99 2.46
C LEU A 213 4.48 -14.82 3.22
N ALA A 214 3.78 -13.68 3.29
CA ALA A 214 4.22 -12.49 4.01
C ALA A 214 4.42 -12.80 5.49
N GLY A 215 3.49 -13.53 6.12
CA GLY A 215 3.65 -14.00 7.50
C GLY A 215 4.86 -14.92 7.69
N GLN A 216 5.10 -15.84 6.75
CA GLN A 216 6.27 -16.71 6.78
C GLN A 216 7.59 -15.93 6.67
N ILE A 217 7.69 -14.96 5.74
CA ILE A 217 8.89 -14.14 5.57
C ILE A 217 9.10 -13.25 6.80
N LEU A 218 8.03 -12.56 7.24
CA LEU A 218 8.04 -11.67 8.40
C LEU A 218 8.54 -12.39 9.65
N SER A 219 8.05 -13.59 9.94
CA SER A 219 8.50 -14.39 11.09
C SER A 219 10.01 -14.68 11.12
N GLN A 220 10.67 -14.63 9.96
CA GLN A 220 12.12 -14.83 9.86
C GLN A 220 12.88 -13.53 10.00
N ILE A 221 12.46 -12.48 9.28
CA ILE A 221 13.16 -11.19 9.31
C ILE A 221 12.95 -10.44 10.63
N ASP A 222 11.89 -10.76 11.39
CA ASP A 222 11.65 -10.25 12.74
C ASP A 222 12.69 -10.76 13.77
N ALA A 223 13.51 -11.74 13.41
CA ALA A 223 14.66 -12.14 14.21
C ALA A 223 15.84 -11.13 14.15
N ILE A 224 15.80 -10.14 13.25
CA ILE A 224 16.91 -9.19 13.02
C ILE A 224 16.92 -8.04 14.05
N PRO A 225 15.80 -7.35 14.32
CA PRO A 225 15.75 -6.35 15.39
C PRO A 225 16.25 -6.90 16.74
N GLY A 226 16.86 -6.03 17.56
CA GLY A 226 17.35 -6.44 18.88
C GLY A 226 18.69 -7.18 18.87
N CYS A 227 19.54 -6.95 17.87
CA CYS A 227 20.79 -7.69 17.64
C CYS A 227 20.61 -9.21 17.61
N GLY A 228 19.44 -9.68 17.15
CA GLY A 228 19.16 -11.11 17.07
C GLY A 228 20.00 -11.80 16.00
N SER A 229 19.95 -13.13 15.98
CA SER A 229 20.62 -13.91 14.94
C SER A 229 19.62 -14.27 13.85
N PHE A 230 19.98 -13.99 12.59
CA PHE A 230 19.23 -14.41 11.43
C PHE A 230 19.77 -15.74 10.88
N ASN A 231 18.91 -16.73 10.70
CA ASN A 231 19.30 -18.01 10.10
C ASN A 231 19.18 -17.92 8.57
N ALA A 232 20.23 -17.40 7.94
CA ALA A 232 20.35 -17.40 6.49
C ALA A 232 20.63 -18.84 6.00
N ARG A 233 19.60 -19.50 5.48
CA ARG A 233 19.79 -20.67 4.61
C ARG A 233 19.49 -20.23 3.19
N ASP A 234 20.53 -20.07 2.38
CA ASP A 234 20.46 -19.45 1.04
C ASP A 234 19.31 -20.01 0.19
N ASN A 235 19.20 -21.34 0.10
CA ASN A 235 18.12 -22.05 -0.63
C ASN A 235 16.68 -21.75 -0.15
N ARG A 236 16.51 -21.14 1.03
CA ARG A 236 15.21 -20.70 1.55
C ARG A 236 14.95 -19.24 1.17
N LEU A 237 15.94 -18.36 1.33
CA LEU A 237 15.83 -16.94 0.99
C LEU A 237 15.49 -16.75 -0.49
N ASP A 238 16.19 -17.46 -1.36
CA ASP A 238 15.97 -17.39 -2.81
C ASP A 238 14.58 -17.88 -3.20
N ARG A 239 14.14 -18.97 -2.57
CA ARG A 239 12.83 -19.57 -2.83
C ARG A 239 11.70 -18.63 -2.43
N GLU A 240 11.78 -18.07 -1.23
CA GLU A 240 10.75 -17.15 -0.73
C GLU A 240 10.75 -15.84 -1.52
N THR A 241 11.92 -15.35 -1.92
CA THR A 241 12.07 -14.22 -2.85
C THR A 241 11.37 -14.50 -4.18
N GLN A 242 11.61 -15.67 -4.77
CA GLN A 242 10.98 -16.07 -6.03
C GLN A 242 9.48 -16.29 -5.88
N GLN A 243 9.01 -16.81 -4.75
CA GLN A 243 7.58 -16.95 -4.45
C GLN A 243 6.89 -15.59 -4.34
N ALA A 244 7.53 -14.61 -3.70
CA ALA A 244 7.01 -13.26 -3.59
C ALA A 244 6.93 -12.57 -4.97
N ARG A 245 7.98 -12.69 -5.79
CA ARG A 245 7.97 -12.21 -7.18
C ARG A 245 6.87 -12.86 -8.01
N ASN A 246 6.73 -14.19 -7.93
CA ASN A 246 5.67 -14.91 -8.62
C ASN A 246 4.27 -14.48 -8.18
N LEU A 247 4.07 -14.12 -6.91
CA LEU A 247 2.78 -13.56 -6.46
C LEU A 247 2.48 -12.20 -7.10
N VAL A 248 3.49 -11.35 -7.26
CA VAL A 248 3.35 -10.08 -7.99
C VAL A 248 3.02 -10.36 -9.47
N ASP A 249 3.77 -11.25 -10.13
CA ASP A 249 3.53 -11.59 -11.53
C ASP A 249 2.11 -12.13 -11.73
N ARG A 250 1.61 -12.96 -10.81
CA ARG A 250 0.27 -13.57 -10.91
C ARG A 250 -0.87 -12.57 -10.71
N ILE A 251 -0.70 -11.54 -9.88
CA ILE A 251 -1.72 -10.49 -9.76
C ILE A 251 -1.68 -9.53 -10.95
N GLN A 252 -0.49 -9.27 -11.49
CA GLN A 252 -0.35 -8.51 -12.74
C GLN A 252 -0.96 -9.27 -13.93
N ASP A 253 -0.71 -10.57 -14.04
CA ASP A 253 -1.35 -11.42 -15.06
C ASP A 253 -2.87 -11.45 -14.94
N ALA A 254 -3.40 -11.41 -13.72
CA ALA A 254 -4.84 -11.36 -13.48
C ALA A 254 -5.43 -10.02 -13.97
N LEU A 255 -4.73 -8.91 -13.71
CA LEU A 255 -5.06 -7.58 -14.22
C LEU A 255 -5.03 -7.52 -15.75
N ASP A 256 -3.93 -7.97 -16.36
CA ASP A 256 -3.73 -7.93 -17.81
C ASP A 256 -4.73 -8.79 -18.59
N ARG A 257 -5.22 -9.89 -17.99
CA ARG A 257 -6.28 -10.72 -18.60
C ARG A 257 -7.62 -10.02 -18.61
N ASN A 258 -7.94 -9.33 -17.53
CA ASN A 258 -9.20 -8.61 -17.38
C ASN A 258 -9.26 -7.43 -18.37
N ASP A 259 -8.16 -6.69 -18.52
CA ASP A 259 -8.01 -5.65 -19.54
C ASP A 259 -8.29 -6.15 -20.97
N ARG A 260 -7.96 -7.41 -21.29
CA ARG A 260 -8.14 -7.99 -22.63
C ARG A 260 -9.58 -8.43 -22.91
N ASP A 261 -10.32 -8.80 -21.89
CA ASP A 261 -11.71 -9.23 -22.03
C ASP A 261 -12.63 -8.02 -22.28
N ASP A 262 -12.27 -6.81 -21.81
CA ASP A 262 -12.99 -5.54 -22.06
C ASP A 262 -12.99 -5.10 -23.54
N TRP A 263 -12.09 -5.63 -24.39
CA TRP A 263 -12.02 -5.33 -25.84
C TRP A 263 -12.77 -6.33 -26.72
N ARG A 264 -13.36 -7.39 -26.15
CA ARG A 264 -13.95 -8.50 -26.91
C ARG A 264 -15.48 -8.49 -26.96
N ASP A 265 -16.12 -7.54 -26.29
CA ASP A 265 -17.55 -7.26 -26.33
C ASP A 265 -17.85 -5.90 -26.99
#